data_AF-A0AB37Z2Q3-F1
#
_entry.id   AF-A0AB37Z2Q3-F1
#
_cell.length_a   1.000
_cell.length_b   1.000
_cell.length_c   1.000
_cell.angle_alpha   90.00
_cell.angle_beta   90.00
_cell.angle_gamma   90.00
#
_symmetry.space_group_name_H-M   'P 1'
#
loop_
_entity.id
_entity.type
_entity.pdbx_description
1 polymer ?
#
loop_
_entity_poly.entity_id
_entity_poly.type
_entity_poly.pdbx_seq_one_letter_code
_entity_poly.pdbx_strand_id
1 'polypeptide(L)'
;MRKTLTAVLLALTLPTLAMAMPEDGPRHGGHHGEHGSRMFKELDLSKEQHREIRKLMGEQMQGRHEITQRYLDKLTAAEQKAMQDELQAAKDKQHSAIRALLKPEQQKAFDEHQKKMEERRAEHQAFKAWQADQAKKN
;
A
#
# COMPACT_ATOMS: atom_id res chain seq x y z
N MET A 1 25.57 -30.67 33.07
CA MET A 1 26.96 -30.94 32.65
C MET A 1 27.16 -30.46 31.21
N ARG A 2 28.22 -29.67 30.96
CA ARG A 2 28.99 -29.45 29.70
C ARG A 2 28.17 -29.17 28.42
N LYS A 3 27.93 -27.91 28.01
CA LYS A 3 28.76 -27.04 27.14
C LYS A 3 29.30 -27.72 25.86
N THR A 4 28.73 -27.38 24.70
CA THR A 4 29.46 -27.24 23.42
C THR A 4 28.71 -26.27 22.50
N LEU A 5 29.28 -25.06 22.37
CA LEU A 5 29.01 -24.11 21.29
C LEU A 5 29.74 -24.59 20.04
N THR A 6 29.05 -24.72 18.92
CA THR A 6 29.67 -24.86 17.58
C THR A 6 28.98 -23.90 16.63
N ALA A 7 29.60 -22.74 16.47
CA ALA A 7 29.34 -21.80 15.39
C ALA A 7 29.96 -22.34 14.10
N VAL A 8 29.18 -22.41 13.02
CA VAL A 8 29.71 -22.57 11.66
C VAL A 8 29.09 -21.46 10.82
N LEU A 9 29.87 -20.41 10.60
CA LEU A 9 29.66 -19.38 9.60
C LEU A 9 30.12 -19.93 8.25
N LEU A 10 29.18 -20.28 7.37
CA LEU A 10 29.48 -20.56 5.96
C LEU A 10 28.99 -19.37 5.12
N ALA A 11 29.89 -18.40 4.91
CA ALA A 11 29.70 -17.32 3.97
C ALA A 11 29.82 -17.86 2.54
N LEU A 12 28.68 -18.16 1.89
CA LEU A 12 28.63 -18.46 0.47
C LEU A 12 28.49 -17.14 -0.31
N THR A 13 29.59 -16.72 -0.91
CA THR A 13 29.65 -15.64 -1.90
C THR A 13 28.96 -16.11 -3.19
N LEU A 14 27.76 -15.60 -3.48
CA LEU A 14 27.10 -15.85 -4.76
C LEU A 14 27.76 -15.01 -5.88
N PRO A 15 28.11 -15.60 -7.04
CA PRO A 15 28.52 -14.86 -8.23
C PRO A 15 27.33 -14.07 -8.78
N THR A 16 27.48 -12.75 -8.84
CA THR A 16 26.55 -11.80 -9.44
C THR A 16 26.48 -12.02 -10.96
N LEU A 17 25.47 -12.75 -11.41
CA LEU A 17 25.03 -12.73 -12.81
C LEU A 17 24.46 -11.33 -13.11
N ALA A 18 25.20 -10.55 -13.89
CA ALA A 18 24.72 -9.35 -14.53
C ALA A 18 23.65 -9.74 -15.56
N MET A 19 22.38 -9.75 -15.15
CA MET A 19 21.24 -9.79 -16.08
C MET A 19 21.16 -8.42 -16.74
N ALA A 20 21.64 -8.33 -17.97
CA ALA A 20 21.34 -7.23 -18.88
C ALA A 20 19.81 -7.18 -19.09
N MET A 21 19.13 -6.28 -18.39
CA MET A 21 17.74 -5.94 -18.63
C MET A 21 17.69 -4.90 -19.76
N PRO A 22 16.97 -5.15 -20.87
CA PRO A 22 16.78 -4.15 -21.92
C PRO A 22 16.05 -2.92 -21.36
N GLU A 23 16.67 -1.78 -21.63
CA GLU A 23 16.26 -0.43 -21.30
C GLU A 23 15.10 0.00 -22.23
N ASP A 24 13.86 -0.26 -21.81
CA ASP A 24 12.68 0.60 -22.02
C ASP A 24 11.41 -0.09 -21.46
N GLY A 25 11.24 0.00 -20.14
CA GLY A 25 10.00 -0.39 -19.48
C GLY A 25 9.07 0.82 -19.34
N PRO A 26 7.77 0.72 -19.70
CA PRO A 26 6.84 1.83 -19.58
C PRO A 26 6.79 2.37 -18.14
N ARG A 27 6.99 3.69 -18.01
CA ARG A 27 7.00 4.44 -16.75
C ARG A 27 5.72 4.15 -15.95
N HIS A 28 5.91 3.48 -14.82
CA HIS A 28 4.86 3.07 -13.89
C HIS A 28 4.32 4.27 -13.09
N GLY A 29 3.34 4.97 -13.65
CA GLY A 29 2.51 5.94 -12.93
C GLY A 29 1.11 5.36 -12.69
N GLY A 30 0.85 4.85 -11.48
CA GLY A 30 -0.53 4.71 -10.96
C GLY A 30 -1.35 3.48 -11.38
N HIS A 31 -0.84 2.26 -11.26
CA HIS A 31 -1.64 1.03 -11.43
C HIS A 31 -2.50 0.65 -10.20
N HIS A 32 -3.28 1.60 -9.68
CA HIS A 32 -4.38 1.27 -8.75
C HIS A 32 -5.78 1.50 -9.36
N GLY A 33 -5.88 2.10 -10.56
CA GLY A 33 -7.15 2.28 -11.28
C GLY A 33 -7.15 1.77 -12.73
N GLU A 34 -5.98 1.45 -13.29
CA GLU A 34 -5.86 1.19 -14.74
C GLU A 34 -6.44 -0.18 -15.15
N HIS A 35 -6.37 -1.20 -14.29
CA HIS A 35 -6.67 -2.58 -14.72
C HIS A 35 -8.16 -2.80 -15.03
N GLY A 36 -9.06 -2.20 -14.24
CA GLY A 36 -10.50 -2.24 -14.54
C GLY A 36 -10.88 -1.30 -15.68
N SER A 37 -10.23 -0.14 -15.78
CA SER A 37 -10.55 0.86 -16.80
C SER A 37 -10.07 0.47 -18.19
N ARG A 38 -8.99 -0.31 -18.33
CA ARG A 38 -8.43 -0.69 -19.64
C ARG A 38 -9.36 -1.61 -20.44
N MET A 39 -10.06 -2.54 -19.77
CA MET A 39 -11.02 -3.45 -20.42
C MET A 39 -12.20 -2.71 -21.06
N PHE A 40 -12.63 -1.60 -20.46
CA PHE A 40 -13.76 -0.80 -20.94
C PHE A 40 -13.34 0.35 -21.87
N LYS A 41 -12.06 0.74 -21.85
CA LYS A 41 -11.51 1.80 -22.73
C LYS A 41 -11.48 1.39 -24.21
N GLU A 42 -11.39 0.09 -24.51
CA GLU A 42 -11.41 -0.44 -25.88
C GLU A 42 -12.84 -0.63 -26.42
N LEU A 43 -13.84 -0.52 -25.55
CA LEU A 43 -15.24 -0.52 -25.92
C LEU A 43 -15.65 0.93 -26.21
N ASP A 44 -16.30 1.17 -27.36
CA ASP A 44 -16.84 2.49 -27.71
C ASP A 44 -18.11 2.78 -26.89
N LEU A 45 -17.91 3.03 -25.58
CA LEU A 45 -18.98 3.21 -24.61
C LEU A 45 -19.56 4.63 -24.67
N SER A 46 -20.88 4.72 -24.64
CA SER A 46 -21.58 5.98 -24.45
C SER A 46 -21.26 6.59 -23.07
N LYS A 47 -21.46 7.90 -22.92
CA LYS A 47 -21.27 8.60 -21.64
C LYS A 47 -22.14 8.03 -20.50
N GLU A 48 -23.32 7.52 -20.84
CA GLU A 48 -24.24 6.90 -19.88
C GLU A 48 -23.75 5.53 -19.45
N GLN A 49 -23.30 4.69 -20.40
CA GLN A 49 -22.71 3.39 -20.10
C GLN A 49 -21.47 3.53 -19.21
N HIS A 50 -20.59 4.50 -19.48
CA HIS A 50 -19.44 4.79 -18.63
C HIS A 50 -19.83 5.15 -17.20
N ARG A 51 -20.93 5.90 -17.01
CA ARG A 51 -21.41 6.28 -15.68
C ARG A 51 -21.90 5.07 -14.90
N GLU A 52 -22.73 4.23 -15.53
CA GLU A 52 -23.25 3.02 -14.89
C GLU A 52 -22.15 2.01 -14.59
N ILE A 53 -21.20 1.81 -15.50
CA ILE A 53 -20.02 0.95 -15.24
C ILE A 53 -19.22 1.50 -14.06
N ARG A 54 -18.96 2.82 -14.00
CA ARG A 54 -18.25 3.41 -12.86
C ARG A 54 -18.99 3.21 -11.54
N LYS A 55 -20.32 3.32 -11.56
CA LYS A 55 -21.16 3.06 -10.38
C LYS A 55 -21.05 1.60 -9.93
N LEU A 56 -21.21 0.65 -10.85
CA LEU A 56 -21.06 -0.79 -10.57
C LEU A 56 -19.67 -1.14 -10.03
N MET A 57 -18.60 -0.54 -10.57
CA MET A 57 -17.25 -0.72 -10.05
C MET A 57 -17.09 -0.14 -8.64
N GLY A 58 -17.72 1.01 -8.36
CA GLY A 58 -17.77 1.60 -7.03
C GLY A 58 -18.47 0.69 -6.01
N GLU A 59 -19.64 0.18 -6.37
CA GLU A 59 -20.41 -0.77 -5.54
C GLU A 59 -19.65 -2.08 -5.32
N GLN A 60 -18.99 -2.61 -6.35
CA GLN A 60 -18.13 -3.79 -6.22
C GLN A 60 -16.98 -3.55 -5.23
N MET A 61 -16.32 -2.38 -5.29
CA MET A 61 -15.23 -2.05 -4.36
C MET A 61 -15.73 -1.90 -2.92
N GLN A 62 -16.89 -1.28 -2.73
CA GLN A 62 -17.55 -1.19 -1.42
C GLN A 62 -17.89 -2.58 -0.88
N GLY A 63 -18.55 -3.44 -1.68
CA GLY A 63 -18.90 -4.80 -1.27
C GLY A 63 -17.67 -5.64 -0.91
N ARG A 64 -16.57 -5.53 -1.66
CA ARG A 64 -15.29 -6.19 -1.30
C ARG A 64 -14.74 -5.70 0.03
N HIS A 65 -14.80 -4.39 0.28
CA HIS A 65 -14.35 -3.81 1.54
C HIS A 65 -15.22 -4.29 2.71
N GLU A 66 -16.54 -4.27 2.58
CA GLU A 66 -17.47 -4.74 3.62
C GLU A 66 -17.30 -6.24 3.92
N ILE A 67 -17.16 -7.08 2.89
CA ILE A 67 -16.86 -8.51 3.07
C ILE A 67 -15.59 -8.68 3.90
N THR A 68 -14.52 -7.99 3.53
CA THR A 68 -13.24 -8.08 4.23
C THR A 68 -13.37 -7.60 5.67
N GLN A 69 -14.01 -6.44 5.88
CA GLN A 69 -14.19 -5.85 7.20
C GLN A 69 -14.96 -6.79 8.14
N ARG A 70 -16.04 -7.43 7.66
CA ARG A 70 -16.78 -8.43 8.45
C ARG A 70 -15.95 -9.60 8.94
N TYR A 71 -14.87 -9.97 8.24
CA TYR A 71 -13.94 -11.00 8.72
C TYR A 71 -12.86 -10.42 9.63
N LEU A 72 -12.38 -9.19 9.38
CA LEU A 72 -11.45 -8.50 10.26
C LEU A 72 -12.06 -8.17 11.62
N ASP A 73 -13.36 -7.88 11.68
CA ASP A 73 -14.09 -7.60 12.92
C ASP A 73 -14.22 -8.84 13.82
N LYS A 74 -13.99 -10.05 13.28
CA LYS A 74 -13.95 -11.29 14.06
C LYS A 74 -12.61 -11.50 14.76
N LEU A 75 -11.56 -10.79 14.34
CA LEU A 75 -10.25 -10.84 14.98
C LEU A 75 -10.33 -10.23 16.38
N THR A 76 -9.60 -10.82 17.32
CA THR A 76 -9.45 -10.23 18.65
C THR A 76 -8.67 -8.91 18.58
N ALA A 77 -8.81 -8.05 19.59
CA ALA A 77 -8.03 -6.81 19.65
C ALA A 77 -6.50 -7.05 19.60
N ALA A 78 -6.03 -8.17 20.15
CA ALA A 78 -4.62 -8.57 20.10
C ALA A 78 -4.18 -8.93 18.67
N GLU A 79 -4.98 -9.69 17.94
CA GLU A 79 -4.69 -10.06 16.54
C GLU A 79 -4.79 -8.86 15.60
N GLN A 80 -5.77 -7.99 15.79
CA GLN A 80 -5.88 -6.73 15.04
C GLN A 80 -4.65 -5.85 15.26
N LYS A 81 -4.17 -5.75 16.50
CA LYS A 81 -2.95 -5.02 16.83
C LYS A 81 -1.72 -5.67 16.19
N ALA A 82 -1.57 -6.99 16.29
CA ALA A 82 -0.46 -7.71 15.67
C ALA A 82 -0.42 -7.48 14.15
N MET A 83 -1.57 -7.56 13.47
CA MET A 83 -1.68 -7.26 12.05
C MET A 83 -1.26 -5.82 11.72
N GLN A 84 -1.70 -4.83 12.50
CA GLN A 84 -1.32 -3.43 12.31
C GLN A 84 0.19 -3.22 12.50
N ASP A 85 0.75 -3.83 13.56
CA ASP A 85 2.18 -3.74 13.87
C ASP A 85 3.03 -4.41 12.76
N GLU A 86 2.58 -5.55 12.22
CA GLU A 86 3.21 -6.22 11.07
C GLU A 86 3.17 -5.38 9.79
N LEU A 87 2.01 -4.79 9.45
CA LEU A 87 1.87 -3.91 8.30
C LEU A 87 2.75 -2.68 8.42
N GLN A 88 2.84 -2.10 9.61
CA GLN A 88 3.70 -0.95 9.88
C GLN A 88 5.18 -1.32 9.75
N ALA A 89 5.61 -2.44 10.33
CA ALA A 89 6.98 -2.93 10.19
C ALA A 89 7.35 -3.22 8.72
N ALA A 90 6.44 -3.83 7.94
CA ALA A 90 6.65 -4.07 6.51
C ALA A 90 6.79 -2.76 5.73
N LYS A 91 5.94 -1.76 6.03
CA LYS A 91 6.00 -0.42 5.43
C LYS A 91 7.32 0.27 5.76
N ASP A 92 7.77 0.25 7.01
CA ASP A 92 9.03 0.89 7.43
C ASP A 92 10.25 0.22 6.80
N LYS A 93 10.22 -1.12 6.68
CA LYS A 93 11.24 -1.88 5.94
C LYS A 93 11.27 -1.49 4.46
N GLN A 94 10.12 -1.38 3.80
CA GLN A 94 10.07 -0.94 2.41
C GLN A 94 10.56 0.51 2.25
N HIS A 95 10.13 1.40 3.14
CA HIS A 95 10.54 2.81 3.13
C HIS A 95 12.04 2.99 3.29
N SER A 96 12.64 2.31 4.27
CA SER A 96 14.09 2.33 4.48
C SER A 96 14.86 1.78 3.28
N ALA A 97 14.40 0.68 2.68
CA ALA A 97 14.99 0.12 1.46
C ALA A 97 14.90 1.11 0.28
N ILE A 98 13.74 1.76 0.07
CA ILE A 98 13.58 2.79 -0.94
C ILE A 98 14.54 3.95 -0.68
N ARG A 99 14.59 4.46 0.55
CA ARG A 99 15.46 5.57 0.92
C ARG A 99 16.94 5.26 0.63
N ALA A 100 17.38 4.04 0.92
CA ALA A 100 18.77 3.61 0.68
C ALA A 100 19.17 3.65 -0.80
N LEU A 101 18.21 3.55 -1.72
CA LEU A 101 18.45 3.64 -3.17
C LEU A 101 18.47 5.09 -3.70
N LEU A 102 18.05 6.06 -2.88
CA LEU A 102 17.94 7.47 -3.29
C LEU A 102 19.23 8.25 -3.01
N LYS A 103 19.54 9.22 -3.87
CA LYS A 103 20.61 10.20 -3.65
C LYS A 103 20.26 11.13 -2.48
N PRO A 104 21.24 11.77 -1.79
CA PRO A 104 20.97 12.63 -0.64
C PRO A 104 19.91 13.72 -0.86
N GLU A 105 19.93 14.39 -2.02
CA GLU A 105 18.92 15.40 -2.36
C GLU A 105 17.52 14.80 -2.55
N GLN A 106 17.42 13.59 -3.10
CA GLN A 106 16.17 12.87 -3.29
C GLN A 106 15.62 12.32 -1.97
N GLN A 107 16.48 11.92 -1.04
CA GLN A 107 16.07 11.49 0.30
C GLN A 107 15.37 12.62 1.06
N LYS A 108 15.90 13.84 0.97
CA LYS A 108 15.26 15.00 1.59
C LYS A 108 13.83 15.23 1.07
N ALA A 109 13.66 15.23 -0.26
CA ALA A 109 12.34 15.37 -0.87
C ALA A 109 11.39 14.21 -0.53
N PHE A 110 11.91 12.99 -0.46
CA PHE A 110 11.14 11.82 -0.05
C PHE A 110 10.63 11.94 1.39
N ASP A 111 11.49 12.35 2.33
CA ASP A 111 11.13 12.52 3.74
C ASP A 111 10.09 13.62 3.94
N GLU A 112 10.27 14.77 3.28
CA GLU A 112 9.32 15.87 3.31
C GLU A 112 7.95 15.42 2.76
N HIS A 113 7.94 14.65 1.67
CA HIS A 113 6.71 14.10 1.13
C HIS A 113 6.05 13.13 2.11
N GLN A 114 6.80 12.27 2.79
CA GLN A 114 6.25 11.34 3.78
C GLN A 114 5.60 12.07 4.95
N LYS A 115 6.29 13.09 5.49
CA LYS A 115 5.73 13.94 6.55
C LYS A 115 4.41 14.59 6.12
N LYS A 116 4.37 15.15 4.91
CA LYS A 116 3.14 15.75 4.35
C LYS A 116 2.02 14.73 4.15
N MET A 117 2.35 13.47 3.82
CA MET A 117 1.36 12.40 3.72
C MET A 117 0.78 12.03 5.08
N GLU A 118 1.61 12.02 6.12
CA GLU A 118 1.17 11.74 7.50
C GLU A 118 0.28 12.86 8.03
N GLU A 119 0.64 14.13 7.80
CA GLU A 119 -0.19 15.29 8.12
C GLU A 119 -1.56 15.21 7.43
N ARG A 120 -1.59 14.95 6.11
CA ARG A 120 -2.86 14.79 5.37
C ARG A 120 -3.70 13.62 5.87
N ARG A 121 -3.07 12.52 6.30
CA ARG A 121 -3.80 11.39 6.89
C ARG A 121 -4.41 11.77 8.24
N ALA A 122 -3.67 12.48 9.08
CA ALA A 122 -4.16 12.97 10.36
C ALA A 122 -5.32 13.96 10.18
N GLU A 123 -5.18 14.92 9.27
CA GLU A 123 -6.25 15.87 8.90
C GLU A 123 -7.51 15.15 8.41
N HIS A 124 -7.35 14.17 7.51
CA HIS A 124 -8.49 13.40 7.00
C HIS A 124 -9.17 12.56 8.09
N GLN A 125 -8.40 12.00 9.02
CA GLN A 125 -8.96 11.29 10.18
C GLN A 125 -9.73 12.24 11.09
N ALA A 126 -9.19 13.42 11.39
CA ALA A 126 -9.88 14.45 12.17
C ALA A 126 -11.16 14.91 11.48
N PHE A 127 -11.13 15.11 10.16
CA PHE A 127 -12.30 15.49 9.38
C PHE A 127 -13.38 14.41 9.40
N LYS A 128 -13.02 13.13 9.24
CA LYS A 128 -13.96 12.01 9.37
C LYS A 128 -14.58 11.95 10.77
N ALA A 129 -13.79 12.16 11.82
CA ALA A 129 -14.30 12.19 13.19
C ALA A 129 -15.28 13.35 13.40
N TRP A 130 -14.98 14.54 12.87
CA TRP A 130 -15.90 15.69 12.87
C TRP A 130 -17.19 15.37 12.10
N GLN A 131 -17.10 14.77 10.91
CA GLN A 131 -18.27 14.40 10.12
C GLN A 131 -19.17 13.40 10.87
N ALA A 132 -18.58 12.43 11.56
CA ALA A 132 -19.31 11.47 12.39
C ALA A 132 -19.97 12.12 13.62
N ASP A 133 -19.33 13.12 14.23
CA ASP A 133 -19.91 13.90 15.33
C ASP A 133 -21.08 14.76 14.85
N GLN A 134 -20.95 15.41 13.68
CA GLN A 134 -22.05 16.18 13.07
C GLN A 134 -23.24 15.28 12.69
N ALA A 135 -22.99 14.09 12.14
CA ALA A 135 -24.04 13.12 11.81
C ALA A 135 -24.78 12.56 13.03
N LYS A 136 -24.23 12.68 14.25
CA LYS A 136 -24.91 12.30 15.50
C LYS A 136 -25.71 13.44 16.13
N LYS A 137 -25.41 14.69 15.75
CA LYS A 137 -26.06 15.90 16.27
C LYS A 137 -27.29 16.32 15.45
N ASN A 138 -27.37 15.86 14.20
CA ASN A 138 -28.53 15.97 13.33
C ASN A 138 -29.37 14.68 13.37
#